data_AF-A0A953EXF2-F1
#
_entry.id   AF-A0A953EXF2-F1
#
_cell.length_a   1.000
_cell.length_b   1.000
_cell.length_c   1.000
_cell.angle_alpha   90.00
_cell.angle_beta   90.00
_cell.angle_gamma   90.00
#
_symmetry.space_group_name_H-M   'P 1'
#
loop_
_entity.id
_entity.type
_entity.pdbx_description
1 polymer ?
#
loop_
_entity_poly.entity_id
_entity_poly.type
_entity_poly.pdbx_seq_one_letter_code
_entity_poly.pdbx_strand_id
1 'polypeptide(L)'
;MASSTPSSADRPIQLLWDDGQVGITPEDENRFVMALPTKVDSAQQQVALDRLRTQLRSDFFPIVHRWCHNHAERVLACYMTAPADHYTIYVVTRSNRFDLTLSDAVAELDSQLFGANWPVEVLQIPASNDQQLRAFFDPASSLEIYHAQRG
;
A
#
# COMPACT_ATOMS: atom_id res chain seq x y z
N MET A 1 -18.74 24.60 14.82
CA MET A 1 -17.98 23.97 13.73
C MET A 1 -18.22 22.48 13.83
N ALA A 2 -18.97 21.89 12.91
CA ALA A 2 -19.23 20.45 12.91
C ALA A 2 -17.99 19.75 12.35
N SER A 3 -17.34 18.93 13.17
CA SER A 3 -16.32 18.01 12.70
C SER A 3 -17.02 16.91 11.92
N SER A 4 -17.01 17.02 10.59
CA SER A 4 -17.43 15.94 9.71
C SER A 4 -16.44 14.80 9.90
N THR A 5 -16.87 13.70 10.49
CA THR A 5 -16.11 12.44 10.46
C THR A 5 -15.86 12.12 8.98
N PRO A 6 -14.61 11.88 8.54
CA PRO A 6 -14.37 11.50 7.16
C PRO A 6 -15.19 10.24 6.86
N SER A 7 -15.96 10.30 5.77
CA SER A 7 -16.62 9.12 5.22
C SER A 7 -15.56 8.06 4.95
N SER A 8 -15.84 6.76 5.13
CA SER A 8 -14.86 5.72 4.80
C SER A 8 -14.43 5.74 3.34
N ALA A 9 -15.19 6.41 2.47
CA ALA A 9 -14.81 6.69 1.10
C ALA A 9 -13.56 7.58 0.94
N ASP A 10 -13.14 8.35 1.95
CA ASP A 10 -12.03 9.30 1.85
C ASP A 10 -10.70 8.83 2.48
N ARG A 11 -10.68 7.62 3.05
CA ARG A 11 -9.50 7.04 3.73
C ARG A 11 -8.89 5.90 2.92
N PRO A 12 -7.62 5.54 3.13
CA PRO A 12 -7.05 4.29 2.62
C PRO A 12 -7.86 3.05 3.01
N ILE A 13 -7.82 2.04 2.15
CA ILE A 13 -8.24 0.67 2.46
C ILE A 13 -7.26 0.12 3.49
N GLN A 14 -7.73 -0.26 4.67
CA GLN A 14 -6.85 -0.71 5.75
C GLN A 14 -6.66 -2.22 5.69
N LEU A 15 -5.40 -2.66 5.67
CA LEU A 15 -5.06 -4.06 5.88
C LEU A 15 -5.03 -4.35 7.39
N LEU A 16 -5.55 -5.52 7.76
CA LEU A 16 -5.48 -6.05 9.11
C LEU A 16 -4.41 -7.13 9.16
N TRP A 17 -3.59 -7.10 10.20
CA TRP A 17 -2.49 -8.04 10.39
C TRP A 17 -2.77 -8.91 11.62
N ASP A 18 -2.87 -10.22 11.44
CA ASP A 18 -3.05 -11.20 12.52
C ASP A 18 -2.12 -12.40 12.29
N ASP A 19 -1.12 -12.58 13.15
CA ASP A 19 -0.13 -13.67 13.09
C ASP A 19 0.41 -14.00 11.68
N GLY A 20 0.72 -12.95 10.90
CA GLY A 20 1.27 -13.08 9.55
C GLY A 20 0.23 -13.32 8.44
N GLN A 21 -1.05 -13.37 8.79
CA GLN A 21 -2.15 -13.31 7.83
C GLN A 21 -2.60 -11.87 7.59
N VAL A 22 -2.98 -11.60 6.34
CA VAL A 22 -3.48 -10.31 5.89
C VAL A 22 -4.99 -10.38 5.68
N GLY A 23 -5.71 -9.72 6.58
CA GLY A 23 -7.14 -9.46 6.45
C GLY A 23 -7.41 -8.09 5.82
N ILE A 24 -8.66 -7.88 5.41
CA ILE A 24 -9.20 -6.58 5.03
C ILE A 24 -10.47 -6.40 5.84
N THR A 25 -10.77 -5.17 6.25
CA THR A 25 -12.01 -4.91 6.98
C THR A 25 -13.22 -5.25 6.09
N PRO A 26 -14.33 -5.78 6.64
CA PRO A 26 -15.53 -6.05 5.84
C PRO A 26 -16.07 -4.81 5.11
N GLU A 27 -15.86 -3.62 5.68
CA GLU A 27 -16.23 -2.33 5.07
C GLU A 27 -15.39 -2.03 3.82
N ASP A 28 -14.12 -2.42 3.81
CA ASP A 28 -13.19 -2.13 2.72
C ASP A 28 -13.11 -3.23 1.65
N GLU A 29 -13.69 -4.41 1.86
CA GLU A 29 -13.57 -5.54 0.92
C GLU A 29 -14.06 -5.17 -0.49
N ASN A 30 -15.19 -4.46 -0.59
CA ASN A 30 -15.71 -3.97 -1.88
C ASN A 30 -14.75 -2.97 -2.53
N ARG A 31 -14.11 -2.10 -1.73
CA ARG A 31 -13.18 -1.09 -2.23
C ARG A 31 -11.88 -1.74 -2.69
N PHE A 32 -11.39 -2.74 -1.97
CA PHE A 32 -10.26 -3.56 -2.37
C PHE A 32 -10.51 -4.28 -3.69
N VAL A 33 -11.69 -4.86 -3.86
CA VAL A 33 -12.11 -5.49 -5.12
C VAL A 33 -12.04 -4.53 -6.30
N MET A 34 -12.46 -3.28 -6.09
CA MET A 34 -12.54 -2.24 -7.12
C MET A 34 -11.21 -1.51 -7.37
N ALA A 35 -10.30 -1.50 -6.38
CA ALA A 35 -9.03 -0.81 -6.47
C ALA A 35 -8.01 -1.52 -7.39
N LEU A 36 -8.19 -2.80 -7.68
CA LEU A 36 -7.27 -3.57 -8.52
C LEU A 36 -7.71 -3.53 -10.00
N PRO A 37 -6.95 -2.90 -10.91
CA PRO A 37 -7.29 -2.83 -12.32
C PRO A 37 -7.15 -4.21 -12.97
N THR A 38 -7.96 -4.49 -13.99
CA THR A 38 -7.79 -5.68 -14.85
C THR A 38 -8.06 -5.38 -16.31
N LYS A 39 -7.21 -5.93 -17.19
CA LYS A 39 -7.27 -5.82 -18.66
C LYS A 39 -7.69 -7.15 -19.33
N VAL A 40 -8.70 -7.86 -18.82
CA VAL A 40 -9.11 -9.19 -19.34
C VAL A 40 -10.64 -9.33 -19.39
N ASP A 41 -11.17 -10.09 -20.35
CA ASP A 41 -12.61 -10.37 -20.54
C ASP A 41 -13.28 -11.09 -19.35
N SER A 42 -14.58 -10.80 -19.19
CA SER A 42 -15.35 -10.81 -17.93
C SER A 42 -15.40 -12.11 -17.11
N ALA A 43 -15.27 -13.30 -17.71
CA ALA A 43 -15.29 -14.55 -16.96
C ALA A 43 -13.88 -15.00 -16.50
N GLN A 44 -12.86 -14.78 -17.34
CA GLN A 44 -11.47 -15.04 -16.98
C GLN A 44 -10.95 -13.98 -16.00
N GLN A 45 -11.54 -12.79 -16.03
CA GLN A 45 -11.26 -11.67 -15.13
C GLN A 45 -11.50 -12.04 -13.66
N GLN A 46 -12.61 -12.68 -13.32
CA GLN A 46 -12.92 -13.00 -11.91
C GLN A 46 -11.92 -14.00 -11.32
N VAL A 47 -11.60 -15.07 -12.04
CA VAL A 47 -10.63 -16.09 -11.59
C VAL A 47 -9.22 -15.49 -11.50
N ALA A 48 -8.83 -14.65 -12.45
CA ALA A 48 -7.54 -13.96 -12.43
C ALA A 48 -7.45 -12.97 -11.25
N LEU A 49 -8.52 -12.22 -10.98
CA LEU A 49 -8.62 -11.31 -9.83
C LEU A 49 -8.51 -12.06 -8.51
N ASP A 50 -9.22 -13.17 -8.34
CA ASP A 50 -9.17 -13.93 -7.09
C ASP A 50 -7.79 -14.56 -6.85
N ARG A 51 -7.12 -15.03 -7.91
CA ARG A 51 -5.72 -15.47 -7.85
C ARG A 51 -4.78 -14.32 -7.47
N LEU A 52 -4.90 -13.18 -8.13
CA LEU A 52 -4.10 -11.99 -7.84
C LEU A 52 -4.28 -11.54 -6.40
N ARG A 53 -5.52 -11.48 -5.89
CA ARG A 53 -5.82 -11.13 -4.50
C ARG A 53 -5.19 -12.11 -3.51
N THR A 54 -5.25 -13.40 -3.85
CA THR A 54 -4.60 -14.44 -3.04
C THR A 54 -3.09 -14.23 -3.00
N GLN A 55 -2.46 -14.00 -4.15
CA GLN A 55 -1.03 -13.74 -4.26
C GLN A 55 -0.61 -12.45 -3.53
N LEU A 56 -1.40 -11.38 -3.64
CA LEU A 56 -1.17 -10.14 -2.91
C LEU A 56 -1.16 -10.39 -1.39
N ARG A 57 -2.13 -11.16 -0.88
CA ARG A 57 -2.24 -11.48 0.56
C ARG A 57 -1.16 -12.43 1.06
N SER A 58 -0.78 -13.44 0.26
CA SER A 58 0.15 -14.48 0.70
C SER A 58 1.62 -14.15 0.48
N ASP A 59 1.93 -13.25 -0.46
CA ASP A 59 3.30 -12.99 -0.92
C ASP A 59 3.64 -11.49 -0.86
N PHE A 60 2.93 -10.67 -1.65
CA PHE A 60 3.27 -9.25 -1.80
C PHE A 60 3.19 -8.44 -0.50
N PHE A 61 2.01 -8.43 0.14
CA PHE A 61 1.80 -7.64 1.35
C PHE A 61 2.75 -8.08 2.48
N PRO A 62 2.95 -9.38 2.76
CA PRO A 62 3.91 -9.81 3.77
C PRO A 62 5.35 -9.33 3.53
N ILE A 63 5.83 -9.29 2.27
CA ILE A 63 7.16 -8.76 1.93
C ILE A 63 7.25 -7.28 2.31
N VAL A 64 6.32 -6.46 1.80
CA VAL A 64 6.32 -5.00 2.02
C VAL A 64 6.15 -4.68 3.51
N HIS A 65 5.18 -5.30 4.18
CA HIS A 65 4.93 -5.07 5.60
C HIS A 65 6.12 -5.44 6.48
N ARG A 66 6.76 -6.59 6.23
CA ARG A 66 7.96 -7.00 6.96
C ARG A 66 9.10 -6.02 6.74
N TRP A 67 9.31 -5.55 5.51
CA TRP A 67 10.31 -4.54 5.23
C TRP A 67 10.01 -3.23 5.98
N CYS A 68 8.76 -2.75 5.96
CA CYS A 68 8.38 -1.52 6.68
C CYS A 68 8.55 -1.69 8.20
N HIS A 69 8.28 -2.88 8.76
CA HIS A 69 8.51 -3.19 10.16
C HIS A 69 10.00 -3.19 10.55
N ASN A 70 10.87 -3.75 9.70
CA ASN A 70 12.31 -3.78 9.93
C ASN A 70 12.96 -2.39 9.86
N HIS A 71 12.27 -1.40 9.30
CA HIS A 71 12.71 -0.01 9.16
C HIS A 71 11.78 0.96 9.90
N ALA A 72 11.07 0.49 10.92
CA ALA A 72 10.03 1.25 11.63
C ALA A 72 10.54 2.55 12.29
N GLU A 73 11.85 2.67 12.50
CA GLU A 73 12.51 3.87 13.02
C GLU A 73 12.63 5.00 11.99
N ARG A 74 12.47 4.69 10.70
CA ARG A 74 12.51 5.66 9.58
C ARG A 74 11.22 5.71 8.78
N VAL A 75 10.47 4.61 8.74
CA VAL A 75 9.21 4.48 8.00
C VAL A 75 8.04 4.81 8.93
N LEU A 76 7.18 5.72 8.47
CA LEU A 76 5.94 6.07 9.14
C LEU A 76 4.77 5.26 8.61
N ALA A 77 4.64 5.14 7.29
CA ALA A 77 3.55 4.42 6.65
C ALA A 77 3.98 3.91 5.27
N CYS A 78 3.30 2.89 4.77
CA CYS A 78 3.48 2.34 3.43
C CYS A 78 2.11 2.19 2.76
N TYR A 79 1.95 2.81 1.59
CA TYR A 79 0.72 2.76 0.79
C TYR A 79 0.97 2.07 -0.55
N MET A 80 -0.04 1.37 -1.08
CA MET A 80 -0.05 0.86 -2.44
C MET A 80 -1.16 1.52 -3.24
N THR A 81 -0.86 1.90 -4.47
CA THR A 81 -1.85 2.20 -5.49
C THR A 81 -1.68 1.23 -6.66
N ALA A 82 -2.75 1.06 -7.43
CA ALA A 82 -2.77 0.22 -8.61
C ALA A 82 -3.26 1.02 -9.82
N PRO A 83 -2.45 1.96 -10.35
CA PRO A 83 -2.74 2.54 -11.65
C PRO A 83 -2.76 1.46 -12.75
N ALA A 84 -3.34 1.77 -13.90
CA ALA A 84 -3.71 0.77 -14.93
C ALA A 84 -2.56 -0.11 -15.48
N ASP A 85 -1.30 0.25 -15.22
CA ASP A 85 -0.13 -0.34 -15.88
C ASP A 85 0.90 -1.00 -14.94
N HIS A 86 0.98 -0.59 -13.67
CA HIS A 86 1.87 -1.15 -12.65
C HIS A 86 1.39 -0.76 -11.25
N TYR A 87 1.86 -1.43 -10.20
CA TYR A 87 1.59 -0.99 -8.83
C TYR A 87 2.62 0.05 -8.40
N THR A 88 2.22 1.03 -7.59
CA THR A 88 3.16 1.98 -6.98
C THR A 88 3.08 1.86 -5.47
N ILE A 89 4.24 1.70 -4.84
CA ILE A 89 4.39 1.67 -3.39
C ILE A 89 4.95 3.01 -2.94
N TYR A 90 4.22 3.70 -2.07
CA TYR A 90 4.66 4.93 -1.45
C TYR A 90 5.11 4.67 -0.01
N VAL A 91 6.40 4.80 0.24
CA VAL A 91 7.00 4.73 1.57
C VAL A 91 7.05 6.13 2.16
N VAL A 92 6.15 6.41 3.11
CA VAL A 92 6.14 7.67 3.86
C VAL A 92 7.15 7.56 4.99
N THR A 93 8.15 8.44 4.97
CA THR A 93 9.18 8.49 6.00
C THR A 93 8.76 9.32 7.21
N ARG A 94 9.47 9.15 8.31
CA ARG A 94 9.36 10.00 9.51
C ARG A 94 10.11 11.33 9.37
N SER A 95 10.97 11.46 8.37
CA SER A 95 11.75 12.68 8.11
C SER A 95 10.94 13.67 7.28
N ASN A 96 10.93 14.95 7.67
CA ASN A 96 10.31 16.04 6.88
C ASN A 96 11.07 16.36 5.57
N ARG A 97 12.16 15.65 5.29
CA ARG A 97 12.98 15.76 4.08
C ARG A 97 13.24 14.39 3.49
N PHE A 98 13.61 14.35 2.22
CA PHE A 98 14.07 13.12 1.57
C PHE A 98 15.22 12.47 2.37
N ASP A 99 15.04 11.22 2.78
CA ASP A 99 16.04 10.46 3.55
C ASP A 99 16.89 9.64 2.58
N LEU A 100 18.06 10.20 2.23
CA LEU A 100 19.05 9.58 1.35
C LEU A 100 19.60 8.26 1.89
N THR A 101 19.60 8.06 3.21
CA THR A 101 20.10 6.82 3.81
C THR A 101 19.07 5.71 3.69
N LEU A 102 17.78 6.03 3.68
CA LEU A 102 16.72 5.07 3.42
C LEU A 102 16.63 4.69 1.93
N SER A 103 17.16 5.51 1.02
CA SER A 103 17.06 5.28 -0.42
C SER A 103 17.66 3.95 -0.86
N ASP A 104 18.80 3.52 -0.29
CA ASP A 104 19.39 2.21 -0.61
C ASP A 104 18.48 1.06 -0.18
N ALA A 105 17.87 1.15 1.00
CA ALA A 105 16.93 0.15 1.50
C ALA A 105 15.63 0.10 0.68
N VAL A 106 15.17 1.25 0.18
CA VAL A 106 14.02 1.34 -0.73
C VAL A 106 14.34 0.69 -2.08
N ALA A 107 15.53 0.91 -2.62
CA ALA A 107 15.99 0.25 -3.84
C ALA A 107 16.15 -1.28 -3.67
N GLU A 108 16.54 -1.74 -2.47
CA GLU A 108 16.55 -3.16 -2.13
C GLU A 108 15.12 -3.74 -2.11
N LEU A 109 14.15 -3.04 -1.53
CA LEU A 109 12.74 -3.46 -1.58
C LEU A 109 12.22 -3.56 -3.01
N ASP A 110 12.50 -2.56 -3.84
CA ASP A 110 12.14 -2.55 -5.26
C ASP A 110 12.74 -3.77 -5.99
N SER A 111 14.04 -4.03 -5.76
CA SER A 111 14.75 -5.19 -6.31
C SER A 111 14.17 -6.53 -5.82
N GLN A 112 13.77 -6.62 -4.55
CA GLN A 112 13.16 -7.80 -3.96
C GLN A 112 11.78 -8.10 -4.59
N LEU A 113 10.96 -7.07 -4.76
CA LEU A 113 9.64 -7.19 -5.38
C LEU A 113 9.75 -7.54 -6.86
N PHE A 114 10.70 -6.93 -7.58
CA PHE A 114 11.01 -7.30 -8.96
C PHE A 114 11.47 -8.76 -9.07
N GLY A 115 12.36 -9.21 -8.18
CA GLY A 115 12.81 -10.62 -8.12
C GLY A 115 11.69 -11.61 -7.81
N ALA A 116 10.64 -11.17 -7.13
CA ALA A 116 9.40 -11.93 -6.89
C ALA A 116 8.36 -11.79 -8.02
N ASN A 117 8.73 -11.20 -9.17
CA ASN A 117 7.88 -10.94 -10.34
C ASN A 117 6.69 -10.00 -10.07
N TRP A 118 6.82 -9.09 -9.11
CA TRP A 118 5.83 -8.04 -8.90
C TRP A 118 6.19 -6.79 -9.71
N PRO A 119 5.35 -6.34 -10.66
CA PRO A 119 5.61 -5.16 -11.49
C PRO A 119 5.27 -3.91 -10.69
N VAL A 120 6.19 -3.48 -9.84
CA VAL A 120 6.01 -2.34 -8.94
C VAL A 120 7.07 -1.27 -9.15
N GLU A 121 6.73 -0.05 -8.76
CA GLU A 121 7.67 1.03 -8.52
C GLU A 121 7.58 1.40 -7.04
N VAL A 122 8.72 1.56 -6.36
CA VAL A 122 8.77 2.01 -4.96
C VAL A 122 9.29 3.44 -4.86
N LEU A 123 8.46 4.33 -4.32
CA LEU A 123 8.73 5.76 -4.18
C LEU A 123 8.76 6.17 -2.71
N GLN A 124 9.62 7.13 -2.40
CA GLN A 124 9.75 7.70 -1.06
C GLN A 124 9.02 9.05 -0.98
N ILE A 125 8.20 9.21 0.06
CA ILE A 125 7.53 10.47 0.39
C ILE A 125 8.06 10.96 1.77
N PRO A 126 8.53 12.22 1.89
CA PRO A 126 8.84 12.81 3.20
C PRO A 126 7.60 12.83 4.11
N ALA A 127 7.80 12.89 5.42
CA ALA A 127 6.73 13.02 6.40
C ALA A 127 5.72 14.10 5.97
N SER A 128 4.50 13.65 5.71
CA SER A 128 3.44 14.41 5.07
C SER A 128 2.13 14.13 5.81
N ASN A 129 1.28 15.14 5.94
CA ASN A 129 -0.08 14.95 6.42
C ASN A 129 -1.01 14.45 5.29
N ASP A 130 -2.23 14.06 5.64
CA ASP A 130 -3.22 13.52 4.69
C ASP A 130 -3.47 14.44 3.47
N GLN A 131 -3.49 15.76 3.69
CA GLN A 131 -3.70 16.72 2.60
C GLN A 131 -2.52 16.73 1.62
N GLN A 132 -1.29 16.59 2.13
CA GLN A 132 -0.08 16.52 1.30
C GLN A 132 0.03 15.18 0.57
N LEU A 133 -0.35 14.06 1.22
CA LEU A 133 -0.36 12.74 0.59
C LEU A 133 -1.29 12.67 -0.62
N ARG A 134 -2.42 13.41 -0.59
CA ARG A 134 -3.34 13.55 -1.73
C ARG A 134 -2.72 14.12 -3.00
N ALA A 135 -1.56 14.77 -2.92
CA ALA A 135 -0.83 15.24 -4.10
C ALA A 135 -0.11 14.11 -4.85
N PHE A 136 0.10 12.96 -4.19
CA PHE A 136 0.82 11.81 -4.76
C PHE A 136 -0.14 10.72 -5.22
N PHE A 137 -1.22 10.48 -4.47
CA PHE A 137 -2.20 9.46 -4.78
C PHE A 137 -3.58 9.81 -4.21
N ASP A 138 -4.61 9.14 -4.71
CA ASP A 138 -5.95 9.19 -4.14
C ASP A 138 -6.07 8.21 -2.96
N PRO A 139 -6.28 8.69 -1.71
CA PRO A 139 -6.42 7.81 -0.56
C PRO A 139 -7.60 6.84 -0.70
N ALA A 140 -8.68 7.24 -1.38
CA ALA A 140 -9.90 6.44 -1.54
C ALA A 140 -9.69 5.14 -2.33
N SER A 141 -8.65 5.09 -3.15
CA SER A 141 -8.30 3.91 -3.97
C SER A 141 -6.95 3.29 -3.55
N SER A 142 -6.30 3.85 -2.53
CA SER A 142 -5.04 3.33 -1.99
C SER A 142 -5.25 2.26 -0.91
N LEU A 143 -4.28 1.37 -0.75
CA LEU A 143 -4.22 0.40 0.32
C LEU A 143 -3.13 0.80 1.31
N GLU A 144 -3.45 0.90 2.59
CA GLU A 144 -2.48 1.07 3.66
C GLU A 144 -1.93 -0.30 4.07
N ILE A 145 -0.69 -0.58 3.68
CA ILE A 145 -0.02 -1.85 3.98
C ILE A 145 0.55 -1.83 5.39
N TYR A 146 1.14 -0.69 5.79
CA TYR A 146 1.79 -0.52 7.07
C TYR A 146 1.56 0.90 7.58
N HIS A 147 1.34 1.04 8.88
CA HIS A 147 1.36 2.32 9.56
C HIS A 147 1.97 2.12 10.95
N ALA A 148 3.06 2.83 11.24
CA ALA A 148 3.73 2.73 12.51
C ALA A 148 2.81 3.26 13.62
N GLN A 149 2.65 2.49 14.69
CA GLN A 149 1.96 3.02 15.86
C GLN A 149 2.78 4.15 16.47
N ARG A 150 2.10 5.21 16.92
CA ARG A 150 2.75 6.27 17.71
C ARG A 150 3.21 5.65 19.02
N GLY A 151 4.52 5.49 19.18
CA GLY A 151 5.15 5.28 20.49
C GLY A 151 5.07 6.55 21.34
#